data_AF-A0A6I5RC59-F1
#
_entry.id   AF-A0A6I5RC59-F1
#
_cell.length_a   1.000
_cell.length_b   1.000
_cell.length_c   1.000
_cell.angle_alpha   90.00
_cell.angle_beta   90.00
_cell.angle_gamma   90.00
#
_symmetry.space_group_name_H-M   'P 1'
#
loop_
_entity.id
_entity.type
_entity.pdbx_description
1 polymer ?
#
loop_
_entity_poly.entity_id
_entity_poly.type
_entity_poly.pdbx_seq_one_letter_code
_entity_poly.pdbx_strand_id
1 'polypeptide(L)'
;MPTDFEVLKNIYNSFDPFEPLKAGDPVYVNCSEVRGEENILVDVGRQITYTDRTTHQLYTGHRGAGKSTELLRLEADLRQQGYRVVYFPAEEADIDPEDAQYTDILLACTRNLLKQLDGDEGPILQWLRSRKTELVDALQSEVGLENIST
;
A
#
# COMPACT_ATOMS: atom_id res chain seq x y z
N MET A 1 -29.29 30.67 0.14
CA MET A 1 -27.84 30.56 -0.12
C MET A 1 -27.20 30.10 1.17
N PRO A 2 -26.33 29.08 1.15
CA PRO A 2 -25.61 28.69 2.35
C PRO A 2 -24.72 29.85 2.82
N THR A 3 -24.59 29.98 4.13
CA THR A 3 -23.64 30.91 4.76
C THR A 3 -22.20 30.48 4.48
N ASP A 4 -21.25 31.41 4.54
CA ASP A 4 -19.81 31.08 4.35
C ASP A 4 -19.34 29.99 5.31
N PHE A 5 -19.87 29.98 6.53
CA PHE A 5 -19.58 28.94 7.53
C PHE A 5 -20.11 27.56 7.11
N GLU A 6 -21.33 27.49 6.57
CA GLU A 6 -21.90 26.23 6.07
C GLU A 6 -21.10 25.68 4.89
N VAL A 7 -20.62 26.56 3.99
CA VAL A 7 -19.75 26.16 2.88
C VAL A 7 -18.42 25.61 3.39
N LEU A 8 -17.75 26.31 4.30
CA LEU A 8 -16.48 25.84 4.89
C LEU A 8 -16.65 24.53 5.65
N LYS A 9 -17.72 24.38 6.42
CA LYS A 9 -18.04 23.14 7.12
C LYS A 9 -18.26 21.99 6.14
N ASN A 10 -18.96 22.22 5.04
CA ASN A 10 -19.17 21.19 4.02
C ASN A 10 -17.87 20.79 3.34
N ILE A 11 -16.98 21.73 3.04
CA ILE A 11 -15.64 21.45 2.49
C ILE A 11 -14.82 20.63 3.48
N TYR A 12 -14.74 21.05 4.73
CA TYR A 12 -13.98 20.35 5.77
C TYR A 12 -14.44 18.89 5.94
N ASN A 13 -15.74 18.63 5.82
CA ASN A 13 -16.30 17.29 5.97
C ASN A 13 -16.39 16.51 4.64
N SER A 14 -15.89 17.07 3.52
CA SER A 14 -15.98 16.42 2.21
C SER A 14 -14.91 15.35 1.98
N PHE A 15 -13.77 15.45 2.66
CA PHE A 15 -12.71 14.44 2.65
C PHE A 15 -11.84 14.54 3.90
N ASP A 16 -11.21 13.43 4.29
CA ASP A 16 -10.16 13.42 5.30
C ASP A 16 -8.79 13.59 4.61
N PRO A 17 -8.00 14.64 4.91
CA PRO A 17 -6.70 14.86 4.27
C PRO A 17 -5.65 13.80 4.60
N PHE A 18 -5.90 12.93 5.59
CA PHE A 18 -5.03 11.82 5.95
C PHE A 18 -5.41 10.52 5.25
N GLU A 19 -6.61 10.44 4.68
CA GLU A 19 -7.06 9.29 3.91
C GLU A 19 -6.78 9.47 2.42
N PRO A 20 -6.22 8.45 1.73
CA PRO A 20 -6.04 8.51 0.29
C PRO A 20 -7.38 8.47 -0.44
N LEU A 21 -7.51 9.25 -1.51
CA LEU A 21 -8.69 9.17 -2.37
C LEU A 21 -8.66 7.89 -3.21
N LYS A 22 -9.82 7.27 -3.38
CA LYS A 22 -9.97 6.10 -4.24
C LYS A 22 -9.82 6.48 -5.71
N ALA A 23 -9.48 5.52 -6.56
CA ALA A 23 -9.49 5.75 -7.99
C ALA A 23 -10.89 6.17 -8.48
N GLY A 24 -10.95 7.25 -9.26
CA GLY A 24 -12.21 7.81 -9.77
C GLY A 24 -13.02 8.62 -8.75
N ASP A 25 -12.44 8.94 -7.59
CA ASP A 25 -13.09 9.80 -6.60
C ASP A 25 -13.44 11.18 -7.21
N PRO A 26 -14.69 11.66 -7.09
CA PRO A 26 -15.12 12.91 -7.70
C PRO A 26 -14.41 14.16 -7.15
N VAL A 27 -13.78 14.08 -5.97
CA VAL A 27 -13.01 15.21 -5.41
C VAL A 27 -11.54 15.20 -5.82
N TYR A 28 -11.09 14.23 -6.62
CA TYR A 28 -9.75 14.22 -7.17
C TYR A 28 -9.52 15.40 -8.11
N VAL A 29 -8.43 16.14 -7.89
CA VAL A 29 -8.00 17.24 -8.75
C VAL A 29 -6.61 16.92 -9.30
N ASN A 30 -6.50 16.88 -10.64
CA ASN A 30 -5.21 16.73 -11.29
C ASN A 30 -4.42 18.04 -11.20
N CYS A 31 -3.35 18.03 -10.42
CA CYS A 31 -2.45 19.17 -10.24
C CYS A 31 -1.13 19.04 -11.01
N SER A 32 -1.03 18.16 -12.02
CA SER A 32 0.21 17.92 -12.78
C SER A 32 0.75 19.20 -13.44
N GLU A 33 -0.11 20.07 -13.93
CA GLU A 33 0.31 21.34 -14.56
C GLU A 33 1.17 22.22 -13.62
N VAL A 34 0.92 22.15 -12.30
CA VAL A 34 1.61 22.97 -11.29
C VAL A 34 2.58 22.19 -10.41
N ARG A 35 2.52 20.85 -10.41
CA ARG A 35 3.42 19.96 -9.66
C ARG A 35 4.55 19.38 -10.51
N GLY A 36 4.48 19.54 -11.83
CA GLY A 36 5.36 18.91 -12.81
C GLY A 36 4.62 17.84 -13.61
N GLU A 37 5.11 17.54 -14.81
CA GLU A 37 4.50 16.55 -15.73
C GLU A 37 4.60 15.09 -15.25
N GLU A 38 4.78 14.85 -13.94
CA GLU A 38 4.78 13.52 -13.36
C GLU A 38 3.40 12.89 -13.51
N ASN A 39 3.38 11.69 -14.10
CA ASN A 39 2.18 10.90 -14.24
C ASN A 39 2.54 9.46 -13.91
N ILE A 40 2.11 9.01 -12.74
CA ILE A 40 2.43 7.67 -12.24
C ILE A 40 2.02 6.55 -13.21
N LEU A 41 0.94 6.73 -13.97
CA LEU A 41 0.49 5.76 -14.98
C LEU A 41 1.48 5.65 -16.15
N VAL A 42 2.20 6.74 -16.44
CA VAL A 42 3.26 6.78 -17.44
C VAL A 42 4.58 6.31 -16.84
N ASP A 43 5.01 6.92 -15.74
CA ASP A 43 6.36 6.76 -15.21
C ASP A 43 6.56 5.37 -14.59
N VAL A 44 5.60 4.93 -13.76
CA VAL A 44 5.64 3.61 -13.11
C VAL A 44 4.83 2.60 -13.91
N GLY A 45 3.63 2.97 -14.37
CA GLY A 45 2.74 2.06 -15.10
C GLY A 45 3.33 1.52 -16.40
N ARG A 46 3.99 2.35 -17.22
CA ARG A 46 4.67 1.84 -18.43
C ARG A 46 5.81 0.89 -18.11
N GLN A 47 6.57 1.18 -17.05
CA GLN A 47 7.66 0.31 -16.66
C GLN A 47 7.15 -1.08 -16.26
N ILE A 48 6.06 -1.14 -15.48
CA ILE A 48 5.41 -2.41 -15.10
C ILE A 48 4.85 -3.14 -16.32
N THR A 49 4.23 -2.42 -17.26
CA THR A 49 3.54 -3.04 -18.39
C THR A 49 4.47 -3.51 -19.52
N TYR A 50 5.62 -2.86 -19.70
CA TYR A 50 6.53 -3.14 -20.83
C TYR A 50 7.67 -4.09 -20.50
N THR A 51 7.96 -4.33 -19.22
CA THR A 51 9.06 -5.21 -18.81
C THR A 51 8.64 -6.67 -18.78
N ASP A 52 9.45 -7.56 -19.37
CA ASP A 52 9.32 -9.01 -19.19
C ASP A 52 10.05 -9.52 -17.92
N ARG A 53 10.73 -8.62 -17.20
CA ARG A 53 11.52 -8.95 -16.00
C ARG A 53 10.85 -8.37 -14.76
N THR A 54 11.04 -9.03 -13.62
CA THR A 54 10.66 -8.48 -12.32
C THR A 54 11.42 -7.19 -12.04
N THR A 55 10.68 -6.14 -11.67
CA THR A 55 11.21 -4.81 -11.36
C THR A 55 10.73 -4.33 -10.00
N HIS A 56 11.48 -3.39 -9.41
CA HIS A 56 11.08 -2.69 -8.19
C HIS A 56 11.11 -1.19 -8.48
N GLN A 57 10.06 -0.47 -8.09
CA GLN A 57 9.96 0.97 -8.24
C GLN A 57 9.83 1.63 -6.86
N LEU A 58 10.57 2.71 -6.66
CA LEU A 58 10.49 3.53 -5.46
C LEU A 58 9.82 4.85 -5.82
N TYR A 59 8.59 5.06 -5.32
CA TYR A 59 7.83 6.28 -5.52
C TYR A 59 7.83 7.11 -4.22
N THR A 60 8.48 8.27 -4.23
CA THR A 60 8.75 9.06 -3.01
C THR A 60 8.21 10.49 -3.10
N GLY A 61 8.22 11.19 -1.97
CA GLY A 61 7.75 12.58 -1.87
C GLY A 61 7.25 12.89 -0.46
N HIS A 62 6.93 14.16 -0.20
CA HIS A 62 6.52 14.63 1.13
C HIS A 62 5.22 13.98 1.65
N ARG A 63 5.04 13.91 2.97
CA ARG A 63 3.77 13.49 3.60
C ARG A 63 2.65 14.43 3.15
N GLY A 64 1.48 13.88 2.83
CA GLY A 64 0.34 14.67 2.31
C GLY A 64 0.45 15.08 0.84
N ALA A 65 1.51 14.70 0.12
CA ALA A 65 1.62 15.02 -1.32
C ALA A 65 0.62 14.26 -2.22
N GLY A 66 -0.12 13.29 -1.69
CA GLY A 66 -1.10 12.50 -2.44
C GLY A 66 -0.54 11.20 -3.06
N LYS A 67 0.64 10.74 -2.64
CA LYS A 67 1.28 9.54 -3.22
C LYS A 67 0.40 8.29 -3.16
N SER A 68 -0.23 8.03 -2.02
CA SER A 68 -1.14 6.89 -1.85
C SER A 68 -2.36 7.00 -2.78
N THR A 69 -2.91 8.19 -2.95
CA THR A 69 -3.97 8.46 -3.95
C THR A 69 -3.49 8.12 -5.37
N GLU A 70 -2.29 8.55 -5.76
CA GLU A 70 -1.72 8.25 -7.07
C GLU A 70 -1.46 6.74 -7.26
N LEU A 71 -1.02 6.03 -6.22
CA LEU A 71 -0.86 4.57 -6.24
C LEU A 71 -2.21 3.84 -6.40
N LEU A 72 -3.29 4.29 -5.75
CA LEU A 72 -4.62 3.72 -5.93
C LEU A 72 -5.16 3.94 -7.35
N ARG A 73 -4.82 5.08 -7.98
CA ARG A 73 -5.11 5.32 -9.41
C ARG A 73 -4.35 4.34 -10.30
N LEU A 74 -3.07 4.10 -10.02
CA LEU A 74 -2.26 3.12 -10.75
C LEU A 74 -2.79 1.69 -10.56
N GLU A 75 -3.20 1.31 -9.34
CA GLU A 75 -3.83 0.02 -9.06
C GLU A 75 -5.05 -0.22 -9.95
N ALA A 76 -5.94 0.77 -10.05
CA ALA A 76 -7.15 0.68 -10.87
C ALA A 76 -6.83 0.56 -12.37
N ASP A 77 -5.87 1.35 -12.87
CA ASP A 77 -5.42 1.31 -14.26
C ASP A 77 -4.82 -0.06 -14.63
N LEU A 78 -3.92 -0.58 -13.79
CA LEU A 78 -3.32 -1.90 -13.98
C LEU A 78 -4.37 -3.01 -13.95
N ARG A 79 -5.34 -2.95 -13.01
CA ARG A 79 -6.45 -3.92 -12.96
C ARG A 79 -7.31 -3.88 -14.22
N GLN A 80 -7.58 -2.68 -14.76
CA GLN A 80 -8.31 -2.54 -16.02
C GLN A 80 -7.55 -3.16 -17.20
N GLN A 81 -6.22 -3.15 -17.17
CA GLN A 81 -5.36 -3.79 -18.16
C GLN A 81 -5.18 -5.31 -17.92
N GLY A 82 -5.85 -5.89 -16.93
CA GLY A 82 -5.83 -7.34 -16.65
C GLY A 82 -4.76 -7.80 -15.66
N TYR A 83 -4.04 -6.87 -15.03
CA TYR A 83 -3.08 -7.21 -13.98
C TYR A 83 -3.79 -7.54 -12.68
N ARG A 84 -3.22 -8.49 -11.94
CA ARG A 84 -3.60 -8.71 -10.53
C ARG A 84 -2.72 -7.86 -9.64
N VAL A 85 -3.32 -6.82 -9.04
CA VAL A 85 -2.64 -5.91 -8.12
C VAL A 85 -3.01 -6.26 -6.69
N VAL A 86 -1.98 -6.43 -5.85
CA VAL A 86 -2.11 -6.63 -4.39
C VAL A 86 -1.64 -5.35 -3.71
N TYR A 87 -2.57 -4.64 -3.08
CA TYR A 87 -2.30 -3.35 -2.42
C TYR A 87 -2.23 -3.55 -0.90
N PHE A 88 -1.16 -3.10 -0.25
CA PHE A 88 -0.99 -3.21 1.20
C PHE A 88 -0.62 -1.83 1.79
N PRO A 89 -1.56 -1.13 2.44
CA PRO A 89 -1.26 0.12 3.14
C PRO A 89 -0.49 -0.21 4.43
N ALA A 90 0.59 0.53 4.70
CA ALA A 90 1.41 0.31 5.90
C ALA A 90 0.67 0.65 7.21
N GLU A 91 -0.35 1.49 7.15
CA GLU A 91 -1.03 2.05 8.34
C GLU A 91 -2.17 1.16 8.88
N GLU A 92 -2.66 0.15 8.13
CA GLU A 92 -3.82 -0.67 8.52
C GLU A 92 -3.50 -1.83 9.49
N ALA A 93 -2.68 -1.57 10.51
CA ALA A 93 -2.49 -2.40 11.71
C ALA A 93 -1.57 -3.65 11.58
N ASP A 94 -0.73 -3.75 10.55
CA ASP A 94 0.22 -4.87 10.44
C ASP A 94 1.69 -4.47 10.69
N ILE A 95 2.05 -3.18 10.63
CA ILE A 95 3.44 -2.72 10.75
C ILE A 95 3.47 -1.37 11.51
N ASP A 96 4.15 -1.31 12.65
CA ASP A 96 4.45 -0.03 13.32
C ASP A 96 5.65 0.62 12.61
N PRO A 97 5.51 1.77 11.93
CA PRO A 97 6.62 2.39 11.21
C PRO A 97 7.80 2.79 12.11
N GLU A 98 7.62 2.96 13.42
CA GLU A 98 8.68 3.32 14.37
C GLU A 98 9.44 2.10 14.93
N ASP A 99 8.88 0.88 14.81
CA ASP A 99 9.47 -0.35 15.38
C ASP A 99 9.37 -1.57 14.42
N ALA A 100 9.11 -1.32 13.13
CA ALA A 100 8.89 -2.35 12.13
C ALA A 100 10.11 -3.28 12.01
N GLN A 101 9.93 -4.54 12.37
CA GLN A 101 10.93 -5.57 12.09
C GLN A 101 10.69 -6.18 10.70
N TYR A 102 11.75 -6.73 10.11
CA TYR A 102 11.65 -7.40 8.81
C TYR A 102 10.64 -8.56 8.82
N THR A 103 10.54 -9.25 9.96
CA THR A 103 9.56 -10.31 10.26
C THR A 103 8.12 -9.80 10.15
N ASP A 104 7.83 -8.65 10.72
CA ASP A 104 6.50 -8.01 10.66
C ASP A 104 6.12 -7.68 9.22
N ILE A 105 7.04 -7.10 8.45
CA ILE A 105 6.82 -6.77 7.04
C ILE A 105 6.49 -8.03 6.23
N LEU A 106 7.25 -9.11 6.41
CA LEU A 106 7.01 -10.37 5.70
C LEU A 106 5.65 -10.98 6.06
N LEU A 107 5.28 -10.98 7.34
CA LEU A 107 4.01 -11.51 7.81
C LEU A 107 2.83 -10.67 7.31
N ALA A 108 2.95 -9.35 7.34
CA ALA A 108 1.99 -8.41 6.78
C ALA A 108 1.77 -8.66 5.29
N CYS A 109 2.85 -8.76 4.50
CA CYS A 109 2.78 -9.06 3.07
C CYS A 109 2.09 -10.40 2.82
N THR A 110 2.47 -11.44 3.57
CA THR A 110 1.87 -12.78 3.45
C THR A 110 0.37 -12.75 3.74
N ARG A 111 -0.04 -12.11 4.84
CA ARG A 111 -1.43 -11.99 5.26
C ARG A 111 -2.27 -11.26 4.21
N ASN A 112 -1.77 -10.14 3.71
CA ASN A 112 -2.47 -9.33 2.70
C ASN A 112 -2.54 -10.04 1.35
N LEU A 113 -1.48 -10.76 0.96
CA LEU A 113 -1.48 -11.60 -0.22
C LEU A 113 -2.55 -12.70 -0.12
N LEU A 114 -2.62 -13.43 1.00
CA LEU A 114 -3.65 -14.46 1.21
C LEU A 114 -5.06 -13.87 1.21
N LYS A 115 -5.29 -12.72 1.87
CA LYS A 115 -6.61 -12.06 1.89
C LYS A 115 -7.11 -11.62 0.52
N GLN A 116 -6.23 -11.13 -0.35
CA GLN A 116 -6.60 -10.57 -1.66
C GLN A 116 -6.55 -11.61 -2.79
N LEU A 117 -6.01 -12.79 -2.50
CA LEU A 117 -6.05 -13.92 -3.41
C LEU A 117 -7.31 -14.75 -3.20
N ASP A 118 -8.40 -14.43 -3.93
CA ASP A 118 -9.59 -15.29 -4.09
C ASP A 118 -9.30 -16.62 -4.84
N GLY A 119 -8.13 -17.24 -4.64
CA GLY A 119 -7.64 -18.41 -5.37
C GLY A 119 -7.13 -19.53 -4.46
N ASP A 120 -6.55 -20.58 -5.05
CA ASP A 120 -5.92 -21.65 -4.29
C ASP A 120 -4.76 -21.11 -3.46
N GLU A 121 -4.92 -21.12 -2.13
CA GLU A 121 -3.90 -20.71 -1.16
C GLU A 121 -2.71 -21.70 -1.13
N GLY A 122 -2.85 -22.88 -1.75
CA GLY A 122 -1.89 -23.98 -1.76
C GLY A 122 -0.45 -23.56 -2.05
N PRO A 123 -0.15 -22.82 -3.15
CA PRO A 123 1.20 -22.39 -3.47
C PRO A 123 1.84 -21.48 -2.41
N ILE A 124 1.06 -20.58 -1.80
CA ILE A 124 1.56 -19.66 -0.77
C ILE A 124 1.73 -20.38 0.55
N LEU A 125 0.76 -21.22 0.94
CA LEU A 125 0.89 -22.07 2.11
C LEU A 125 2.07 -23.04 1.98
N GLN A 126 2.34 -23.56 0.79
CA GLN A 126 3.50 -24.40 0.52
C GLN A 126 4.81 -23.61 0.61
N TRP A 127 4.85 -22.39 0.07
CA TRP A 127 5.99 -21.48 0.19
C TRP A 127 6.27 -21.08 1.65
N LEU A 128 5.22 -20.84 2.45
CA LEU A 128 5.33 -20.56 3.88
C LEU A 128 5.86 -21.78 4.64
N ARG A 129 5.31 -22.97 4.36
CA ARG A 129 5.76 -24.21 4.97
C ARG A 129 7.21 -24.52 4.64
N SER A 130 7.66 -24.27 3.41
CA SER A 130 9.06 -24.48 3.02
C SER A 130 10.03 -23.56 3.75
N ARG A 131 9.56 -22.41 4.24
CA ARG A 131 10.34 -21.42 5.01
C ARG A 131 10.06 -21.45 6.51
N LYS A 132 9.39 -22.48 7.01
CA LYS A 132 8.97 -22.56 8.41
C LYS A 132 10.13 -22.35 9.39
N THR A 133 11.27 -22.99 9.17
CA THR A 133 12.43 -22.87 10.06
C THR A 133 12.99 -21.44 10.05
N GLU A 134 13.19 -20.84 8.88
CA GLU A 134 13.66 -19.46 8.74
C GLU A 134 12.70 -18.46 9.39
N LEU A 135 11.39 -18.66 9.24
CA LEU A 135 10.37 -17.83 9.88
C LEU A 135 10.40 -17.98 11.40
N VAL A 136 10.56 -19.21 11.92
CA VAL A 136 10.65 -19.47 13.36
C VAL A 136 11.94 -18.90 13.95
N ASP A 137 13.07 -19.07 13.28
CA ASP A 137 14.36 -18.54 13.72
C ASP A 137 14.34 -17.00 13.72
N ALA A 138 13.74 -16.38 12.70
CA ALA A 138 13.57 -14.94 12.65
C ALA A 138 12.69 -14.42 13.81
N LEU A 139 11.56 -15.09 14.07
CA LEU A 139 10.68 -14.76 15.20
C LEU A 139 11.33 -15.02 16.57
N GLN A 140 12.18 -16.03 16.70
CA GLN A 140 12.91 -16.34 17.94
C GLN A 140 14.11 -15.41 18.16
N SER A 141 14.69 -14.85 17.10
CA SER A 141 15.83 -13.94 17.21
C SER A 141 15.48 -12.59 17.84
N GLU A 142 14.20 -12.18 17.79
CA GLU A 142 13.68 -10.99 18.47
C GLU A 142 13.12 -11.30 19.86
N VAL A 143 12.61 -12.51 20.08
CA VAL A 143 12.22 -12.98 21.41
C VAL A 143 13.45 -13.57 22.13
N GLY A 144 14.38 -12.70 22.52
CA GLY A 144 15.19 -12.97 23.69
C GLY A 144 14.25 -13.13 24.90
N LEU A 145 13.87 -14.37 25.22
CA LEU A 145 13.07 -14.77 26.38
C LEU A 145 13.84 -14.55 27.70
N GLU A 146 14.41 -13.36 27.91
CA GLU A 146 15.19 -13.03 29.11
C GLU A 146 14.35 -12.37 30.21
N ASN A 147 13.05 -12.09 30.01
CA ASN A 147 12.22 -11.42 31.03
C ASN A 147 10.80 -11.97 31.18
N ILE A 148 10.61 -13.29 31.10
CA ILE A 148 9.45 -13.92 31.76
C ILE A 148 9.98 -14.99 32.71
N SER A 149 10.48 -14.50 33.86
CA SER A 149 10.65 -15.34 35.03
C SER A 149 9.28 -15.74 35.57
N THR A 150 9.18 -17.03 35.89
CA THR A 150 8.14 -17.77 36.63
C THR A 150 7.36 -16.96 37.67
#